data_AF-A0A699U1D6-F1
#
_entry.id   AF-A0A699U1D6-F1
#
_cell.length_a   1.000
_cell.length_b   1.000
_cell.length_c   1.000
_cell.angle_alpha   90.00
_cell.angle_beta   90.00
_cell.angle_gamma   90.00
#
_symmetry.space_group_name_H-M   'P 1'
#
loop_
_entity.id
_entity.type
_entity.pdbx_description
1 polymer ?
#
loop_
_entity_poly.entity_id
_entity_poly.type
_entity_poly.pdbx_seq_one_letter_code
_entity_poly.pdbx_strand_id
1 'polypeptide(L)'
;TAKLLRHEQLHFDITEVYARRLRQKLAGVRIPCAELGPTFERLSKGVYADWEKAEDQYDRDTNHGLKPAQQTQWEAQVQQQLQELAAFADKEA
;
A
#
# COMPACT_ATOMS: atom_id res chain seq x y z
N THR A 1 5.78 -3.10 -22.52
CA THR A 1 7.02 -3.92 -22.50
C THR A 1 7.08 -4.67 -21.18
N ALA A 2 7.96 -5.67 -21.02
CA ALA A 2 8.12 -6.37 -19.74
C ALA A 2 8.53 -5.43 -18.58
N LYS A 3 9.32 -4.40 -18.86
CA LYS A 3 9.70 -3.37 -17.87
C LYS A 3 8.51 -2.55 -17.39
N LEU A 4 7.64 -2.13 -18.32
CA LEU A 4 6.42 -1.41 -17.97
C LEU A 4 5.49 -2.29 -17.13
N LEU A 5 5.25 -3.54 -17.54
CA LEU A 5 4.40 -4.45 -16.77
C LEU A 5 4.91 -4.63 -15.34
N ARG A 6 6.21 -4.85 -15.17
CA ARG A 6 6.87 -4.96 -13.86
C ARG A 6 6.68 -3.69 -13.02
N HIS A 7 6.71 -2.51 -13.64
CA HIS A 7 6.50 -1.24 -12.97
C HIS A 7 5.07 -1.09 -12.43
N GLU A 8 4.07 -1.37 -13.28
CA GLU A 8 2.65 -1.32 -12.92
C GLU A 8 2.24 -2.40 -11.92
N GLN A 9 2.87 -3.57 -11.97
CA GLN A 9 2.66 -4.62 -10.97
C GLN A 9 3.08 -4.15 -9.57
N LEU A 10 4.16 -3.39 -9.46
CA LEU A 10 4.58 -2.89 -8.15
C LEU A 10 3.66 -1.77 -7.64
N HIS A 11 3.08 -0.93 -8.49
CA HIS A 11 2.01 0.00 -8.08
C HIS A 11 0.84 -0.76 -7.43
N PHE A 12 0.45 -1.90 -8.03
CA PHE A 12 -0.58 -2.77 -7.46
C PHE A 12 -0.17 -3.32 -6.08
N ASP A 13 1.07 -3.78 -5.93
CA ASP A 13 1.57 -4.30 -4.65
C ASP A 13 1.69 -3.21 -3.58
N ILE A 14 2.09 -1.99 -3.96
CA ILE A 14 2.08 -0.80 -3.07
C ILE A 14 0.65 -0.56 -2.60
N THR A 15 -0.34 -0.56 -3.50
CA THR A 15 -1.75 -0.43 -3.14
C THR A 15 -2.18 -1.48 -2.12
N GLU A 16 -1.79 -2.76 -2.30
CA GLU A 16 -2.13 -3.81 -1.34
C GLU A 16 -1.43 -3.62 0.02
N VAL A 17 -0.19 -3.14 0.08
CA VAL A 17 0.46 -2.76 1.35
C VAL A 17 -0.42 -1.78 2.13
N TYR A 18 -0.94 -0.74 1.46
CA TYR A 18 -1.76 0.28 2.11
C TYR A 18 -3.17 -0.22 2.44
N ALA A 19 -3.75 -1.10 1.63
CA ALA A 19 -4.98 -1.80 1.97
C ALA A 19 -4.82 -2.64 3.26
N ARG A 20 -3.72 -3.39 3.39
CA ARG A 20 -3.40 -4.16 4.61
C ARG A 20 -3.18 -3.26 5.82
N ARG A 21 -2.51 -2.11 5.66
CA ARG A 21 -2.36 -1.11 6.74
C ARG A 21 -3.70 -0.56 7.21
N LEU A 22 -4.65 -0.32 6.30
CA LEU A 22 -6.01 0.08 6.67
C LEU A 22 -6.72 -1.03 7.47
N ARG A 23 -6.70 -2.28 6.98
CA ARG A 23 -7.28 -3.42 7.69
C ARG A 23 -6.65 -3.59 9.09
N GLN A 24 -5.33 -3.45 9.22
CA GLN A 24 -4.62 -3.48 10.50
C GLN A 24 -5.11 -2.39 11.45
N LYS A 25 -5.21 -1.14 10.98
CA LYS A 25 -5.72 -0.02 11.79
C LYS A 25 -7.15 -0.30 12.26
N LEU A 26 -8.01 -0.83 11.39
CA LEU A 26 -9.40 -1.12 11.71
C LEU A 26 -9.57 -2.31 12.67
N ALA A 27 -8.71 -3.33 12.58
CA ALA A 27 -8.78 -4.52 13.43
C ALA A 27 -8.66 -4.20 14.94
N GLY A 28 -7.99 -3.10 15.29
CA GLY A 28 -7.82 -2.64 16.68
C GLY A 28 -8.94 -1.73 17.20
N VAL A 29 -9.89 -1.32 16.36
CA VAL A 29 -10.86 -0.27 16.70
C VAL A 29 -12.12 -0.87 17.31
N ARG A 30 -12.40 -0.52 18.57
CA ARG A 30 -13.68 -0.78 19.24
C ARG A 30 -14.35 0.55 19.53
N ILE A 31 -15.35 0.91 18.72
CA ILE A 31 -16.06 2.19 18.84
C ILE A 31 -17.58 1.99 18.77
N PRO A 32 -18.35 2.91 19.36
CA PRO A 32 -19.81 2.91 19.21
C PRO A 32 -20.21 3.01 17.73
N CYS A 33 -21.33 2.40 17.37
CA CYS A 33 -21.85 2.41 15.99
C CYS A 33 -21.99 3.84 15.43
N ALA A 34 -22.39 4.80 16.27
CA ALA A 34 -22.54 6.21 15.87
C ALA A 34 -21.21 6.86 15.43
N GLU A 35 -20.07 6.38 15.95
CA GLU A 35 -18.73 6.90 15.64
C GLU A 35 -18.03 6.13 14.51
N LEU A 36 -18.67 5.06 14.00
CA LEU A 36 -18.09 4.17 13.01
C LEU A 36 -17.75 4.90 11.71
N GLY A 37 -18.73 5.64 11.16
CA GLY A 37 -18.56 6.39 9.90
C GLY A 37 -17.43 7.43 9.99
N PRO A 38 -17.50 8.40 10.92
CA PRO A 38 -16.47 9.43 11.07
C PRO A 38 -15.07 8.86 11.37
N THR A 39 -14.99 7.79 12.17
CA THR A 39 -13.69 7.16 12.47
C THR A 39 -13.13 6.43 11.26
N PHE A 40 -13.96 5.69 10.53
CA PHE A 40 -13.55 5.02 9.30
C PHE A 40 -13.05 6.03 8.26
N GLU A 41 -13.78 7.12 8.03
CA GLU A 41 -13.39 8.19 7.10
C GLU A 41 -12.04 8.81 7.46
N ARG A 42 -11.84 9.15 8.75
CA ARG A 42 -10.57 9.72 9.21
C ARG A 42 -9.40 8.75 9.02
N LEU A 43 -9.58 7.47 9.36
CA LEU A 43 -8.53 6.46 9.23
C LEU A 43 -8.21 6.18 7.76
N SER A 44 -9.22 6.02 6.91
CA SER A 44 -9.04 5.75 5.49
C SER A 44 -8.37 6.92 4.80
N LYS A 45 -8.80 8.17 5.05
CA LYS A 45 -8.16 9.37 4.51
C LYS A 45 -6.67 9.46 4.84
N GLY A 46 -6.28 9.13 6.07
CA GLY A 46 -4.87 9.09 6.46
C GLY A 46 -4.09 8.06 5.65
N VAL A 47 -4.62 6.84 5.52
CA VAL A 47 -3.96 5.77 4.75
C VAL A 47 -3.87 6.11 3.26
N TYR A 48 -4.92 6.70 2.67
CA TYR A 48 -4.91 7.14 1.27
C TYR A 48 -3.86 8.22 1.02
N ALA A 49 -3.72 9.20 1.92
CA ALA A 49 -2.69 10.23 1.79
C ALA A 49 -1.27 9.65 1.88
N ASP A 50 -1.05 8.61 2.69
CA ASP A 50 0.26 7.96 2.77
C ASP A 50 0.51 7.00 1.60
N TRP A 51 -0.54 6.43 1.02
CA TRP A 51 -0.49 5.63 -0.20
C TRP A 51 -0.10 6.49 -1.41
N GLU A 52 -0.82 7.60 -1.64
CA GLU A 52 -0.56 8.53 -2.74
C GLU A 52 0.89 9.03 -2.72
N LYS A 53 1.41 9.40 -1.53
CA LYS A 53 2.82 9.77 -1.37
C LYS A 53 3.80 8.66 -1.74
N ALA A 54 3.45 7.39 -1.47
CA ALA A 54 4.31 6.27 -1.79
C ALA A 54 4.32 5.97 -3.29
N GLU A 55 3.15 6.02 -3.95
CA GLU A 55 3.04 5.91 -5.40
C GLU A 55 3.87 7.00 -6.09
N ASP A 56 3.69 8.26 -5.68
CA ASP A 56 4.45 9.41 -6.21
C ASP A 56 5.96 9.30 -5.97
N GLN A 57 6.36 8.75 -4.82
CA GLN A 57 7.77 8.56 -4.50
C GLN A 57 8.38 7.44 -5.34
N TYR A 58 7.65 6.34 -5.50
CA TYR A 58 8.07 5.20 -6.33
C TYR A 58 8.25 5.60 -7.80
N ASP A 59 7.29 6.35 -8.35
CA ASP A 59 7.38 6.91 -9.70
C ASP A 59 8.63 7.78 -9.88
N ARG A 60 8.86 8.72 -8.96
CA ARG A 60 10.02 9.62 -9.01
C ARG A 60 11.34 8.88 -8.87
N ASP A 61 11.44 7.94 -7.94
CA ASP A 61 12.68 7.21 -7.65
C ASP A 61 13.06 6.28 -8.78
N THR A 62 12.08 5.60 -9.37
CA THR A 62 12.30 4.71 -10.51
C THR A 62 12.34 5.45 -11.85
N ASN A 63 12.01 6.74 -11.87
CA ASN A 63 11.79 7.51 -13.09
C ASN A 63 10.78 6.78 -14.00
N HIS A 64 9.60 6.48 -13.46
CA HIS A 64 8.53 5.72 -14.12
C HIS A 64 9.03 4.38 -14.69
N GLY A 65 9.77 3.62 -13.86
CA GLY A 65 10.31 2.31 -14.21
C GLY A 65 11.55 2.31 -15.11
N LEU A 66 12.12 3.48 -15.44
CA LEU A 66 13.32 3.59 -16.29
C LEU A 66 14.63 3.29 -15.54
N LYS A 67 14.62 3.31 -14.21
CA LYS A 67 15.79 3.02 -13.36
C LYS A 67 15.68 1.63 -12.70
N PRO A 68 16.30 0.60 -13.29
CA PRO A 68 16.10 -0.80 -12.86
C PRO A 68 16.65 -1.09 -11.46
N ALA A 69 17.70 -0.39 -11.02
CA ALA A 69 18.25 -0.58 -9.67
C ALA A 69 17.27 -0.13 -8.59
N GLN A 70 16.66 1.04 -8.77
CA GLN A 70 15.64 1.58 -7.86
C GLN A 70 14.36 0.72 -7.89
N GLN A 71 13.94 0.25 -9.08
CA GLN A 71 12.84 -0.70 -9.21
C GLN A 71 13.03 -1.93 -8.32
N THR A 72 14.21 -2.56 -8.38
CA THR A 72 14.53 -3.74 -7.56
C THR A 72 14.57 -3.44 -6.06
N GLN A 73 15.03 -2.25 -5.67
CA GLN A 73 15.03 -1.83 -4.26
C GLN A 73 13.60 -1.67 -3.72
N TRP A 74 12.73 -1.02 -4.50
CA TRP A 74 11.32 -0.87 -4.17
C TRP A 74 10.61 -2.22 -4.08
N GLU A 75 10.86 -3.14 -5.02
CA GLU A 75 10.27 -4.49 -4.98
C GLU A 75 10.62 -5.24 -3.70
N ALA A 76 11.90 -5.22 -3.30
CA ALA A 76 12.33 -5.86 -2.06
C ALA A 76 11.65 -5.23 -0.84
N GLN A 77 11.56 -3.90 -0.80
CA GLN A 77 10.94 -3.15 0.29
C GLN A 77 9.43 -3.42 0.39
N VAL A 78 8.72 -3.43 -0.74
CA VAL A 78 7.27 -3.69 -0.80
C VAL A 78 6.99 -5.14 -0.41
N GLN A 79 7.78 -6.09 -0.92
CA GLN A 79 7.65 -7.50 -0.56
C GLN A 79 7.84 -7.73 0.94
N GLN A 80 8.82 -7.07 1.56
CA GLN A 80 9.02 -7.12 3.01
C GLN A 80 7.79 -6.59 3.76
N GLN A 81 7.26 -5.43 3.35
CA GLN A 81 6.06 -4.86 3.98
C GLN A 81 4.83 -5.77 3.84
N LEU A 82 4.65 -6.41 2.68
CA LEU A 82 3.58 -7.38 2.46
C LEU A 82 3.70 -8.56 3.42
N GLN A 83 4.92 -9.07 3.65
CA GLN A 83 5.18 -10.15 4.60
C GLN A 83 4.91 -9.74 6.06
N GLU A 84 5.38 -8.55 6.47
CA GLU A 84 5.12 -8.00 7.80
C GLU A 84 3.61 -7.82 8.06
N LEU A 85 2.85 -7.53 7.01
CA LEU A 85 1.40 -7.34 7.05
C LEU A 85 0.60 -8.59 6.68
N ALA A 86 1.23 -9.77 6.59
CA ALA A 86 0.58 -10.99 6.12
C ALA A 86 -0.69 -11.36 6.91
N ALA A 87 -0.76 -11.04 8.21
CA ALA A 87 -1.94 -11.26 9.04
C ALA A 87 -3.19 -10.47 8.60
N PHE A 88 -3.00 -9.44 7.76
CA PHE A 88 -4.05 -8.55 7.24
C PHE A 88 -4.26 -8.69 5.74
N ALA A 89 -3.65 -9.71 5.11
CA ALA A 89 -3.97 -10.09 3.74
C ALA A 89 -5.46 -10.49 3.65
N ASP A 90 -6.09 -10.18 2.53
CA ASP A 90 -7.40 -10.75 2.24
C ASP A 90 -7.25 -12.27 2.09
N LYS A 91 -8.13 -13.04 2.72
CA LYS A 91 -8.05 -14.50 2.71
C LYS A 91 -8.64 -15.10 1.44
N GLU A 92 -9.38 -14.30 0.67
CA GLU A 92 -10.08 -14.72 -0.54
C GLU A 92 -9.56 -14.07 -1.83
N ALA A 93 -8.47 -13.28 -1.74
CA ALA A 93 -7.81 -12.67 -2.91
C ALA A 93 -6.84 -13.61 -3.63
#